data_AF-A0A645DL36-F1
#
_entry.id   AF-A0A645DL36-F1
#
_cell.length_a   1.000
_cell.length_b   1.000
_cell.length_c   1.000
_cell.angle_alpha   90.00
_cell.angle_beta   90.00
_cell.angle_gamma   90.00
#
_symmetry.space_group_name_H-M   'P 1'
#
loop_
_entity.id
_entity.type
_entity.pdbx_description
1 polymer ?
#
loop_
_entity_poly.entity_id
_entity_poly.type
_entity_poly.pdbx_seq_one_letter_code
_entity_poly.pdbx_strand_id
1 'polypeptide(L)'
;MDMVNKQLPTYEDKAEALFFFPNFRLWFSLQGLCKLPWNDIEPADNGMKYKGIEAARVPEHLQNYLDIFEAITGKHLTRDGLIEQSEKVYNFERIFNLRMGKGTSKYHEAPDRGLGPVWEDEWNARPEYFDGRLKEFGVDIEGLSVREKIDLLQKHRREQWQMLKMAVYKRRGWNKNGIPTLATVRRLGIDYPDVVALLEKHLKPEDEFED
;
A
#
# COMPACT_ATOMS: atom_id res chain seq x y z
N MET A 1 11.07 -3.76 -6.64
CA MET A 1 10.99 -2.29 -6.79
C MET A 1 11.78 -1.55 -5.72
N ASP A 2 11.42 -1.64 -4.43
CA ASP A 2 12.11 -0.87 -3.37
C ASP A 2 13.50 -1.43 -3.00
N MET A 3 13.55 -2.59 -2.34
CA MET A 3 14.81 -3.12 -1.79
C MET A 3 15.87 -3.54 -2.83
N VAL A 4 15.45 -3.81 -4.08
CA VAL A 4 16.33 -4.30 -5.16
C VAL A 4 16.69 -3.18 -6.12
N ASN A 5 15.70 -2.43 -6.60
CA ASN A 5 15.89 -1.42 -7.64
C ASN A 5 15.95 0.01 -7.09
N LYS A 6 15.70 0.21 -5.78
CA LYS A 6 15.66 1.51 -5.09
C LYS A 6 14.75 2.54 -5.77
N GLN A 7 13.64 2.07 -6.35
CA GLN A 7 12.71 2.87 -7.14
C GLN A 7 11.66 3.63 -6.30
N LEU A 8 11.61 3.39 -4.98
CA LEU A 8 10.64 3.99 -4.06
C LEU A 8 11.36 4.58 -2.84
N PRO A 9 12.14 5.67 -3.02
CA PRO A 9 13.05 6.16 -1.99
C PRO A 9 12.34 6.74 -0.76
N THR A 10 11.14 7.32 -0.92
CA THR A 10 10.39 7.96 0.18
C THR A 10 9.18 7.14 0.62
N TYR A 11 8.60 7.46 1.79
CA TYR A 11 7.35 6.83 2.21
C TYR A 11 6.17 7.25 1.33
N GLU A 12 6.23 8.46 0.79
CA GLU A 12 5.26 9.02 -0.15
C GLU A 12 5.27 8.22 -1.46
N ASP A 13 6.45 7.91 -2.00
CA ASP A 13 6.59 7.06 -3.20
C ASP A 13 6.01 5.65 -2.94
N LYS A 14 6.32 5.07 -1.77
CA LYS A 14 5.79 3.77 -1.36
C LYS A 14 4.27 3.82 -1.20
N ALA A 15 3.74 4.91 -0.62
CA ALA A 15 2.30 5.12 -0.44
C ALA A 15 1.59 5.27 -1.78
N GLU A 16 2.17 5.98 -2.74
CA GLU A 16 1.65 6.10 -4.11
C GLU A 16 1.65 4.75 -4.82
N ALA A 17 2.73 3.96 -4.71
CA ALA A 17 2.76 2.61 -5.26
C ALA A 17 1.70 1.70 -4.60
N LEU A 18 1.56 1.76 -3.28
CA LEU A 18 0.55 1.04 -2.51
C LEU A 18 -0.87 1.59 -2.70
N PHE A 19 -1.05 2.73 -3.34
CA PHE A 19 -2.34 3.23 -3.80
C PHE A 19 -2.62 2.70 -5.22
N PHE A 20 -1.71 2.99 -6.16
CA PHE A 20 -1.89 2.69 -7.59
C PHE A 20 -1.99 1.18 -7.86
N PHE A 21 -1.01 0.38 -7.44
CA PHE A 21 -0.96 -1.03 -7.84
C PHE A 21 -2.12 -1.85 -7.28
N PRO A 22 -2.56 -1.68 -6.01
CA PRO A 22 -3.75 -2.36 -5.52
C PRO A 22 -5.03 -1.93 -6.24
N ASN A 23 -5.20 -0.63 -6.53
CA ASN A 23 -6.36 -0.16 -7.29
C ASN A 23 -6.34 -0.72 -8.72
N PHE A 24 -5.20 -0.68 -9.40
CA PHE A 24 -5.08 -1.25 -10.74
C PHE A 24 -5.35 -2.75 -10.75
N ARG A 25 -4.82 -3.49 -9.75
CA ARG A 25 -5.09 -4.92 -9.59
C ARG A 25 -6.56 -5.23 -9.31
N LEU A 26 -7.24 -4.39 -8.53
CA LEU A 26 -8.66 -4.52 -8.26
C LEU A 26 -9.49 -4.30 -9.53
N TRP A 27 -9.08 -3.37 -10.40
CA TRP A 27 -9.80 -3.08 -11.64
C TRP A 27 -10.01 -4.31 -12.52
N PHE A 28 -9.00 -5.20 -12.62
CA PHE A 28 -9.16 -6.48 -13.33
C PHE A 28 -10.33 -7.30 -12.80
N SER A 29 -10.55 -7.31 -11.48
CA SER A 29 -11.67 -8.04 -10.87
C SER A 29 -13.01 -7.38 -11.18
N LEU A 30 -13.04 -6.05 -11.30
CA LEU A 30 -14.25 -5.31 -11.69
C LEU A 30 -14.67 -5.60 -13.14
N GLN A 31 -13.69 -5.81 -14.02
CA GLN A 31 -13.93 -6.08 -15.45
C GLN A 31 -13.94 -7.59 -15.81
N GLY A 32 -13.70 -8.49 -14.84
CA GLY A 32 -13.63 -9.93 -15.10
C GLY A 32 -12.39 -10.36 -15.91
N LEU A 33 -11.30 -9.60 -15.82
CA LEU A 33 -10.06 -9.83 -16.56
C LEU A 33 -9.01 -10.58 -15.72
N CYS A 34 -8.16 -11.36 -16.39
CA CYS A 34 -6.97 -11.90 -15.76
C CYS A 34 -5.90 -10.81 -15.61
N LYS A 35 -5.23 -10.73 -14.45
CA LYS A 35 -4.14 -9.76 -14.20
C LYS A 35 -2.77 -10.19 -14.75
N LEU A 36 -2.58 -11.48 -15.05
CA LEU A 36 -1.29 -12.03 -15.49
C LEU A 36 -0.78 -11.40 -16.80
N PRO A 37 -1.63 -11.12 -17.81
CA PRO A 37 -1.19 -10.40 -19.01
C PRO A 37 -0.61 -9.02 -18.73
N TRP A 38 -0.91 -8.40 -17.59
CA TRP A 38 -0.23 -7.18 -17.17
C TRP A 38 1.02 -7.46 -16.34
N ASN A 39 0.95 -8.39 -15.39
CA ASN A 39 1.97 -8.57 -14.36
C ASN A 39 3.18 -9.42 -14.81
N ASP A 40 3.00 -10.33 -15.78
CA ASP A 40 3.97 -11.39 -16.10
C ASP A 40 4.57 -11.25 -17.51
N ILE A 41 3.99 -10.40 -18.36
CA ILE A 41 4.49 -10.09 -19.69
C ILE A 41 4.60 -8.57 -19.83
N GLU A 42 5.67 -8.10 -20.47
CA GLU A 42 5.90 -6.69 -20.79
C GLU A 42 6.33 -6.58 -22.26
N PRO A 43 6.02 -5.47 -22.96
CA PRO A 43 6.58 -5.20 -24.27
C PRO A 43 8.12 -5.23 -24.22
N ALA A 44 8.75 -5.79 -25.26
CA ALA A 44 10.21 -5.98 -25.29
C ALA A 44 11.00 -4.66 -25.14
N ASP A 45 10.39 -3.53 -25.50
CA ASP A 45 10.97 -2.19 -25.42
C ASP A 45 10.47 -1.35 -24.21
N ASN A 46 9.66 -1.92 -23.30
CA ASN A 46 9.12 -1.21 -22.13
C ASN A 46 10.23 -0.55 -21.28
N GLY A 47 11.27 -1.33 -20.95
CA GLY A 47 12.42 -0.83 -20.18
C GLY A 47 13.35 0.11 -20.97
N MET A 48 13.19 0.20 -22.29
CA MET A 48 13.90 1.17 -23.13
C MET A 48 13.14 2.50 -23.19
N LYS A 49 11.82 2.44 -23.39
CA LYS A 49 10.93 3.60 -23.51
C LYS A 49 10.65 4.30 -22.18
N TYR A 50 10.47 3.53 -21.12
CA TYR A 50 10.07 4.03 -19.81
C TYR A 50 11.13 3.71 -18.75
N LYS A 51 11.13 4.48 -17.66
CA LYS A 51 12.05 4.29 -16.52
C LYS A 51 11.30 4.36 -15.21
N GLY A 52 11.91 3.80 -14.16
CA GLY A 52 11.40 3.88 -12.80
C GLY A 52 9.99 3.32 -12.65
N ILE A 53 9.14 4.02 -11.89
CA ILE A 53 7.78 3.60 -11.59
C ILE A 53 6.89 3.52 -12.83
N GLU A 54 7.10 4.38 -13.84
CA GLU A 54 6.29 4.37 -15.06
C GLU A 54 6.52 3.09 -15.87
N ALA A 55 7.78 2.61 -15.96
CA ALA A 55 8.07 1.32 -16.57
C ALA A 55 7.35 0.17 -15.85
N ALA A 56 7.31 0.21 -14.51
CA ALA A 56 6.63 -0.79 -13.69
C ALA A 56 5.09 -0.76 -13.82
N ARG A 57 4.51 0.33 -14.35
CA ARG A 57 3.08 0.42 -14.67
C ARG A 57 2.74 -0.20 -16.03
N VAL A 58 3.74 -0.44 -16.88
CA VAL A 58 3.61 -0.99 -18.24
C VAL A 58 2.62 -0.16 -19.07
N PRO A 59 2.99 1.07 -19.49
CA PRO A 59 2.05 2.05 -20.02
C PRO A 59 1.29 1.61 -21.27
N GLU A 60 1.90 0.77 -22.10
CA GLU A 60 1.26 0.19 -23.29
C GLU A 60 0.12 -0.74 -22.90
N HIS A 61 0.32 -1.61 -21.91
CA HIS A 61 -0.75 -2.49 -21.42
C HIS A 61 -1.89 -1.67 -20.82
N LEU A 62 -1.56 -0.63 -20.05
CA LEU A 62 -2.57 0.28 -19.52
C LEU A 62 -3.40 0.92 -20.64
N GLN A 63 -2.77 1.38 -21.72
CA GLN A 63 -3.49 1.91 -22.87
C GLN A 63 -4.39 0.85 -23.52
N ASN A 64 -3.87 -0.36 -23.76
CA ASN A 64 -4.64 -1.45 -24.34
C ASN A 64 -5.91 -1.77 -23.52
N TYR A 65 -5.83 -1.73 -22.19
CA TYR A 65 -7.01 -1.94 -21.34
C TYR A 65 -8.05 -0.81 -21.45
N LEU A 66 -7.60 0.44 -21.58
CA LEU A 66 -8.51 1.57 -21.83
C LEU A 66 -9.20 1.42 -23.19
N ASP A 67 -8.44 1.06 -24.23
CA ASP A 67 -8.96 0.87 -25.59
C ASP A 67 -9.96 -0.28 -25.65
N ILE A 68 -9.66 -1.41 -25.00
CA ILE A 68 -10.58 -2.56 -24.89
C ILE A 68 -11.86 -2.16 -24.14
N PHE A 69 -11.72 -1.45 -23.02
CA PHE A 69 -12.88 -0.99 -22.24
C PHE A 69 -13.78 -0.09 -23.08
N GLU A 70 -13.21 0.90 -23.77
CA GLU A 70 -13.97 1.82 -24.61
C GLU A 70 -14.61 1.11 -25.81
N ALA A 71 -13.88 0.22 -26.48
CA ALA A 71 -14.39 -0.55 -27.61
C ALA A 71 -15.56 -1.47 -27.24
N ILE A 72 -15.54 -2.07 -26.05
CA ILE A 72 -16.59 -2.99 -25.58
C ILE A 72 -17.80 -2.22 -25.04
N THR A 73 -17.57 -1.18 -24.23
CA THR A 73 -18.63 -0.52 -23.48
C THR A 73 -19.21 0.72 -24.17
N GLY A 74 -18.49 1.25 -25.17
CA GLY A 74 -18.79 2.54 -25.78
C GLY A 74 -18.57 3.74 -24.84
N LYS A 75 -17.92 3.54 -23.70
CA LYS A 75 -17.66 4.59 -22.70
C LYS A 75 -16.18 4.89 -22.63
N HIS A 76 -15.83 6.16 -22.79
CA HIS A 76 -14.48 6.62 -22.60
C HIS A 76 -14.01 6.43 -21.14
N LEU A 77 -12.76 6.01 -20.97
CA LEU A 77 -12.12 5.84 -19.67
C LEU A 77 -10.70 6.39 -19.72
N THR A 78 -10.36 7.23 -18.74
CA THR A 78 -8.99 7.73 -18.57
C THR A 78 -8.21 6.83 -17.61
N ARG A 79 -6.87 6.96 -17.59
CA ARG A 79 -6.02 6.28 -16.60
C ARG A 79 -6.46 6.56 -15.16
N ASP A 80 -6.77 7.82 -14.86
CA ASP A 80 -7.23 8.23 -13.53
C ASP A 80 -8.64 7.69 -13.25
N GLY A 81 -9.54 7.73 -14.24
CA GLY A 81 -10.88 7.18 -14.12
C GLY A 81 -10.89 5.67 -13.85
N LEU A 82 -9.95 4.93 -14.44
CA LEU A 82 -9.74 3.50 -14.17
C LEU A 82 -9.41 3.27 -12.69
N ILE A 83 -8.47 4.07 -12.17
CA ILE A 83 -8.07 4.00 -10.77
C ILE A 83 -9.21 4.44 -9.86
N GLU A 84 -9.97 5.48 -10.21
CA GLU A 84 -11.12 5.97 -9.44
C GLU A 84 -12.24 4.94 -9.32
N GLN A 85 -12.56 4.21 -10.40
CA GLN A 85 -13.51 3.09 -10.35
C GLN A 85 -13.13 2.07 -9.28
N SER A 86 -11.85 1.75 -9.19
CA SER A 86 -11.32 0.80 -8.21
C SER A 86 -11.22 1.41 -6.81
N GLU A 87 -10.80 2.67 -6.70
CA GLU A 87 -10.70 3.40 -5.43
C GLU A 87 -12.05 3.43 -4.70
N LYS A 88 -13.15 3.61 -5.45
CA LYS A 88 -14.51 3.55 -4.92
C LYS A 88 -14.79 2.21 -4.23
N VAL A 89 -14.54 1.10 -4.92
CA VAL A 89 -14.78 -0.25 -4.40
C VAL A 89 -13.83 -0.57 -3.25
N TYR A 90 -12.55 -0.21 -3.37
CA TYR A 90 -11.53 -0.44 -2.34
C TYR A 90 -11.92 0.25 -1.01
N ASN A 91 -12.42 1.49 -1.07
CA ASN A 91 -12.90 2.20 0.11
C ASN A 91 -14.20 1.59 0.66
N PHE A 92 -15.10 1.13 -0.21
CA PHE A 92 -16.31 0.47 0.23
C PHE A 92 -16.03 -0.86 0.96
N GLU A 93 -15.11 -1.67 0.45
CA GLU A 93 -14.60 -2.88 1.14
C GLU A 93 -13.96 -2.54 2.49
N ARG A 94 -13.23 -1.42 2.56
CA ARG A 94 -12.63 -0.94 3.81
C ARG A 94 -13.69 -0.58 4.85
N ILE A 95 -14.74 0.11 4.43
CA ILE A 95 -15.89 0.48 5.27
C ILE A 95 -16.67 -0.76 5.70
N PHE A 96 -16.83 -1.74 4.81
CA PHE A 96 -17.43 -3.03 5.15
C PHE A 96 -16.63 -3.74 6.25
N ASN A 97 -15.31 -3.78 6.15
CA ASN A 97 -14.45 -4.34 7.21
C ASN A 97 -14.62 -3.59 8.54
N LEU A 98 -14.77 -2.26 8.51
CA LEU A 98 -15.06 -1.47 9.71
C LEU A 98 -16.42 -1.86 10.32
N ARG A 99 -17.46 -2.02 9.48
CA ARG A 99 -18.79 -2.48 9.90
C ARG A 99 -18.73 -3.85 10.58
N MET A 100 -17.85 -4.72 10.11
CA MET A 100 -17.61 -6.05 10.69
C MET A 100 -16.69 -6.03 11.93
N GLY A 101 -16.32 -4.85 12.43
CA GLY A 101 -15.46 -4.68 13.60
C GLY A 101 -13.96 -4.86 13.34
N LYS A 102 -13.54 -4.94 12.06
CA LYS A 102 -12.17 -5.23 11.61
C LYS A 102 -11.61 -4.21 10.60
N GLY A 103 -11.82 -2.92 10.84
CA GLY A 103 -11.47 -1.86 9.88
C GLY A 103 -10.66 -0.69 10.45
N THR A 104 -9.93 -0.90 11.55
CA THR A 104 -9.07 0.14 12.16
C THR A 104 -7.59 -0.22 12.12
N SER A 105 -6.70 0.73 12.44
CA SER A 105 -5.25 0.59 12.31
C SER A 105 -4.67 -0.57 13.13
N LYS A 106 -5.35 -0.97 14.21
CA LYS A 106 -4.95 -2.13 15.03
C LYS A 106 -4.95 -3.47 14.28
N TYR A 107 -5.64 -3.56 13.14
CA TYR A 107 -5.68 -4.76 12.29
C TYR A 107 -4.71 -4.69 11.11
N HIS A 108 -3.90 -3.64 11.02
CA HIS A 108 -2.98 -3.39 9.92
C HIS A 108 -1.53 -3.68 10.29
N GLU A 109 -1.31 -4.72 11.09
CA GLU A 109 0.03 -5.09 11.52
C GLU A 109 0.57 -6.23 10.67
N ALA A 110 1.83 -6.12 10.28
CA ALA A 110 2.56 -7.24 9.72
C ALA A 110 2.89 -8.24 10.85
N PRO A 111 2.88 -9.56 10.58
CA PRO A 111 3.42 -10.53 11.51
C PRO A 111 4.89 -10.22 11.84
N ASP A 112 5.30 -10.46 13.08
CA ASP A 112 6.66 -10.13 13.56
C ASP A 112 7.77 -10.73 12.68
N ARG A 113 7.61 -11.99 12.25
CA ARG A 113 8.55 -12.63 11.32
C ARG A 113 8.64 -11.94 9.95
N GLY A 114 7.59 -11.24 9.53
CA GLY A 114 7.58 -10.44 8.30
C GLY A 114 8.38 -9.14 8.42
N LEU A 115 8.63 -8.66 9.65
CA LEU A 115 9.42 -7.47 9.92
C LEU A 115 10.90 -7.79 10.16
N GLY A 116 11.21 -8.99 10.65
CA GLY A 116 12.57 -9.45 10.89
C GLY A 116 12.61 -10.80 11.61
N PRO A 117 13.81 -11.30 11.95
CA PRO A 117 13.95 -12.48 12.79
C PRO A 117 13.25 -12.31 14.14
N VAL A 118 12.70 -13.40 14.66
CA VAL A 118 12.08 -13.51 15.99
C VAL A 118 12.82 -14.50 16.90
N TRP A 119 13.62 -15.39 16.30
CA TRP A 119 14.44 -16.37 16.98
C TRP A 119 15.92 -16.22 16.62
N GLU A 120 16.80 -16.72 17.49
CA GLU A 120 18.25 -16.55 17.34
C GLU A 120 18.83 -17.33 16.16
N ASP A 121 18.28 -18.50 15.84
CA ASP A 121 18.67 -19.30 14.68
C ASP A 121 18.38 -18.57 13.36
N GLU A 122 17.25 -17.84 13.28
CA GLU A 122 16.92 -17.00 12.13
C GLU A 122 17.91 -15.84 11.96
N TRP A 123 18.34 -15.23 13.07
CA TRP A 123 19.39 -14.21 13.06
C TRP A 123 20.72 -14.79 12.58
N ASN A 124 21.12 -15.90 13.19
CA ASN A 124 22.38 -16.59 12.92
C ASN A 124 22.45 -17.22 11.54
N ALA A 125 21.33 -17.34 10.82
CA ALA A 125 21.33 -17.71 9.41
C ALA A 125 21.97 -16.65 8.52
N ARG A 126 21.90 -15.36 8.89
CA ARG A 126 22.46 -14.22 8.13
C ARG A 126 22.95 -13.09 9.06
N PRO A 127 23.89 -13.35 9.96
CA PRO A 127 24.23 -12.42 11.04
C PRO A 127 24.79 -11.09 10.52
N GLU A 128 25.64 -11.11 9.48
CA GLU A 128 26.22 -9.90 8.90
C GLU A 128 25.17 -9.00 8.25
N TYR A 129 24.13 -9.59 7.66
CA TYR A 129 23.03 -8.84 7.08
C TYR A 129 22.24 -8.09 8.15
N PHE A 130 21.88 -8.77 9.25
CA PHE A 130 21.07 -8.15 10.30
C PHE A 130 21.87 -7.17 11.15
N ASP A 131 23.13 -7.50 11.49
CA ASP A 131 24.06 -6.55 12.11
C ASP A 131 24.25 -5.30 11.24
N GLY A 132 24.38 -5.48 9.91
CA GLY A 132 24.45 -4.39 8.95
C GLY A 132 23.22 -3.47 8.99
N ARG A 133 22.01 -4.05 9.12
CA ARG A 133 20.76 -3.26 9.24
C ARG A 133 20.70 -2.45 10.53
N LEU A 134 21.11 -3.01 11.66
CA LEU A 134 21.16 -2.25 12.91
C LEU A 134 22.14 -1.07 12.81
N LYS A 135 23.30 -1.28 12.19
CA LYS A 135 24.28 -0.21 11.94
C LYS A 135 23.74 0.87 11.00
N GLU A 136 23.00 0.51 9.96
CA GLU A 136 22.30 1.47 9.08
C GLU A 136 21.29 2.33 9.86
N PHE A 137 20.72 1.81 10.94
CA PHE A 137 19.84 2.55 11.85
C PHE A 137 20.60 3.36 12.92
N GLY A 138 21.94 3.34 12.91
CA GLY A 138 22.78 4.04 13.88
C GLY A 138 22.81 3.38 15.26
N VAL A 139 22.47 2.09 15.36
CA VAL A 139 22.52 1.32 16.60
C VAL A 139 23.94 0.78 16.81
N ASP A 140 24.51 1.02 17.99
CA ASP A 140 25.72 0.33 18.44
C ASP A 140 25.37 -1.09 18.87
N ILE A 141 26.05 -2.07 18.28
CA ILE A 141 25.78 -3.49 18.47
C ILE A 141 26.84 -4.21 19.30
N GLU A 142 27.90 -3.51 19.71
CA GLU A 142 29.00 -4.10 20.48
C GLU A 142 28.51 -4.54 21.87
N GLY A 143 28.86 -5.76 22.28
CA GLY A 143 28.45 -6.34 23.56
C GLY A 143 26.99 -6.80 23.66
N LEU A 144 26.15 -6.54 22.65
CA LEU A 144 24.75 -6.99 22.64
C LEU A 144 24.62 -8.49 22.32
N SER A 145 23.75 -9.17 23.07
CA SER A 145 23.31 -10.53 22.75
C SER A 145 22.46 -10.56 21.47
N VAL A 146 22.34 -11.73 20.84
CA VAL A 146 21.48 -11.92 19.66
C VAL A 146 20.04 -11.55 19.96
N ARG A 147 19.54 -11.88 21.16
CA ARG A 147 18.19 -11.53 21.58
C ARG A 147 17.96 -10.02 21.64
N GLU A 148 18.87 -9.27 22.25
CA GLU A 148 18.78 -7.81 22.32
C GLU A 148 18.83 -7.17 20.93
N LYS A 149 19.69 -7.68 20.04
CA LYS A 149 19.76 -7.26 18.64
C LYS A 149 18.44 -7.50 17.89
N ILE A 150 17.81 -8.66 18.09
CA ILE A 150 16.49 -8.98 17.53
C ILE A 150 15.45 -7.97 18.01
N ASP A 151 15.39 -7.71 19.32
CA ASP A 151 14.37 -6.82 19.90
C ASP A 151 14.55 -5.37 19.41
N LEU A 152 15.79 -4.89 19.29
CA LEU A 152 16.11 -3.58 18.70
C LEU A 152 15.70 -3.50 17.22
N LEU A 153 16.05 -4.52 16.44
CA LEU A 153 15.70 -4.56 15.01
C LEU A 153 14.17 -4.53 14.83
N GLN A 154 13.46 -5.33 15.61
CA GLN A 154 11.99 -5.38 15.56
C GLN A 154 11.37 -4.04 15.96
N LYS A 155 11.90 -3.37 16.99
CA LYS A 155 11.43 -2.04 17.37
C LYS A 155 11.55 -1.04 16.20
N HIS A 156 12.74 -0.94 15.59
CA HIS A 156 12.95 -0.04 14.46
C HIS A 156 12.05 -0.39 13.25
N ARG A 157 11.89 -1.68 12.95
CA ARG A 157 11.02 -2.13 11.84
C ARG A 157 9.56 -1.79 12.09
N ARG A 158 9.08 -1.89 13.33
CA ARG A 158 7.71 -1.47 13.71
C ARG A 158 7.54 0.05 13.57
N GLU A 159 8.53 0.84 13.97
CA GLU A 159 8.50 2.30 13.78
C GLU A 159 8.41 2.66 12.29
N GLN A 160 9.24 2.04 11.44
CA GLN A 160 9.16 2.22 9.99
C GLN A 160 7.81 1.75 9.41
N TRP A 161 7.26 0.65 9.92
CA TRP A 161 5.93 0.18 9.54
C TRP A 161 4.84 1.20 9.88
N GLN A 162 4.89 1.80 11.08
CA GLN A 162 3.94 2.86 11.46
C GLN A 162 4.07 4.09 10.54
N MET A 163 5.29 4.53 10.22
CA MET A 163 5.52 5.64 9.27
C MET A 163 4.92 5.33 7.89
N LEU A 164 5.14 4.12 7.38
CA LEU A 164 4.57 3.68 6.12
C LEU A 164 3.04 3.69 6.16
N LYS A 165 2.43 3.17 7.23
CA LYS A 165 0.96 3.21 7.39
C LYS A 165 0.44 4.64 7.37
N MET A 166 1.08 5.58 8.05
CA MET A 166 0.66 6.98 8.06
C MET A 166 0.69 7.58 6.66
N ALA A 167 1.78 7.37 5.91
CA ALA A 167 1.88 7.83 4.53
C ALA A 167 0.80 7.20 3.63
N VAL A 168 0.55 5.89 3.77
CA VAL A 168 -0.50 5.18 3.02
C VAL A 168 -1.89 5.69 3.38
N TYR A 169 -2.20 5.90 4.65
CA TYR A 169 -3.50 6.41 5.10
C TYR A 169 -3.73 7.81 4.56
N LYS A 170 -2.76 8.71 4.72
CA LYS A 170 -2.83 10.07 4.18
C LYS A 170 -3.07 10.04 2.67
N ARG A 171 -2.30 9.23 1.93
CA ARG A 171 -2.46 9.09 0.48
C ARG A 171 -3.83 8.55 0.06
N ARG A 172 -4.42 7.66 0.84
CA ARG A 172 -5.76 7.07 0.58
C ARG A 172 -6.92 7.97 1.03
N GLY A 173 -6.65 9.11 1.67
CA GLY A 173 -7.67 9.94 2.28
C GLY A 173 -8.35 9.26 3.47
N TRP A 174 -7.56 8.55 4.28
CA TRP A 174 -7.95 7.92 5.53
C TRP A 174 -7.35 8.70 6.70
N ASN A 175 -7.95 8.60 7.88
CA ASN A 175 -7.39 9.18 9.10
C ASN A 175 -6.25 8.31 9.68
N LYS A 176 -5.59 8.74 10.76
CA LYS A 176 -4.50 8.02 11.45
C LYS A 176 -4.93 6.65 11.98
N ASN A 177 -6.23 6.43 12.17
CA ASN A 177 -6.79 5.13 12.55
C ASN A 177 -7.13 4.23 11.35
N GLY A 178 -6.75 4.62 10.13
CA GLY A 178 -6.91 3.83 8.91
C GLY A 178 -8.37 3.69 8.46
N ILE A 179 -9.19 4.70 8.76
CA ILE A 179 -10.61 4.77 8.39
C ILE A 179 -10.79 5.83 7.29
N PRO A 180 -11.51 5.54 6.19
CA PRO A 180 -11.83 6.54 5.18
C PRO A 180 -12.55 7.76 5.77
N THR A 181 -12.13 8.97 5.39
CA THR A 181 -12.75 10.21 5.88
C THR A 181 -14.09 10.48 5.19
N LEU A 182 -14.92 11.33 5.81
CA LEU A 182 -16.16 11.83 5.18
C LEU A 182 -15.88 12.55 3.85
N ALA A 183 -14.78 13.29 3.75
CA ALA A 183 -14.37 13.95 2.51
C ALA A 183 -14.10 12.92 1.40
N THR A 184 -13.41 11.82 1.73
CA THR A 184 -13.11 10.74 0.77
C THR A 184 -14.37 10.05 0.26
N VAL A 185 -15.30 9.66 1.13
CA VAL A 185 -16.52 8.98 0.69
C VAL A 185 -17.45 9.88 -0.12
N ARG A 186 -17.50 11.19 0.18
CA ARG A 186 -18.24 12.18 -0.62
C ARG A 186 -17.63 12.37 -1.99
N ARG A 187 -16.30 12.52 -2.08
CA ARG A 187 -15.58 12.61 -3.36
C ARG A 187 -15.85 11.39 -4.24
N LEU A 188 -15.89 10.20 -3.65
CA LEU A 188 -16.12 8.94 -4.37
C LEU A 188 -17.61 8.63 -4.60
N GLY A 189 -18.54 9.44 -4.07
CA GLY A 189 -19.99 9.21 -4.18
C GLY A 189 -20.45 7.90 -3.55
N ILE A 190 -19.87 7.52 -2.41
CA ILE A 190 -20.24 6.35 -1.60
C ILE A 190 -20.67 6.74 -0.17
N ASP A 191 -21.04 8.00 0.01
CA ASP A 191 -21.56 8.60 1.24
C ASP A 191 -23.04 8.24 1.48
N TYR A 192 -23.38 6.96 1.32
CA TYR A 192 -24.72 6.46 1.64
C TYR A 192 -25.06 6.74 3.12
N PRO A 193 -26.35 6.92 3.48
CA PRO A 193 -26.73 7.26 4.86
C PRO A 193 -26.19 6.29 5.92
N ASP A 194 -26.11 4.99 5.62
CA ASP A 194 -25.57 3.97 6.53
C ASP A 194 -24.04 4.01 6.62
N VAL A 195 -23.36 4.34 5.53
CA VAL A 195 -21.91 4.60 5.50
C VAL A 195 -21.57 5.82 6.36
N VAL A 196 -22.26 6.95 6.15
CA VAL A 196 -22.03 8.19 6.90
C VAL A 196 -22.27 7.95 8.39
N ALA A 197 -23.41 7.33 8.75
CA ALA A 197 -23.72 7.02 10.14
C ALA A 197 -22.73 6.05 10.80
N LEU A 198 -22.12 5.15 10.03
CA LEU A 198 -21.06 4.27 10.52
C LEU A 198 -19.76 5.06 10.77
N LEU A 199 -19.37 5.93 9.83
CA LEU A 199 -18.16 6.73 9.94
C LEU A 199 -18.23 7.74 11.09
N GLU A 200 -19.36 8.43 11.27
CA GLU A 200 -19.57 9.37 12.38
C GLU A 200 -19.39 8.73 13.77
N LYS A 201 -19.65 7.43 13.90
CA LYS A 201 -19.43 6.67 15.15
C LYS A 201 -17.96 6.37 15.44
N HIS A 202 -17.10 6.38 14.42
CA HIS A 202 -15.73 5.89 14.52
C HIS A 202 -14.66 6.95 14.23
N LEU A 203 -15.00 7.98 13.46
CA LEU A 203 -14.10 9.10 13.20
C LEU A 203 -14.01 9.98 14.44
N LYS A 204 -12.78 10.34 14.80
CA LYS A 204 -12.50 11.18 15.96
C LYS A 204 -11.53 12.29 15.57
N PRO A 205 -11.70 13.52 16.11
CA PRO A 205 -10.82 14.64 15.77
C PRO A 205 -9.32 14.35 16.00
N GLU A 206 -8.97 13.62 17.06
CA GLU A 206 -7.58 13.29 17.38
C GLU A 206 -6.88 12.38 16.34
N ASP A 207 -7.68 11.63 15.58
CA ASP A 207 -7.19 10.74 14.54
C ASP A 207 -6.99 11.45 13.20
N GLU A 208 -7.44 12.70 13.03
CA GLU A 208 -7.27 13.44 11.78
C GLU A 208 -5.84 13.93 11.59
N PHE A 209 -5.34 13.86 10.36
CA PHE A 209 -4.05 14.47 10.01
C PHE A 209 -4.18 16.00 10.11
N GLU A 210 -3.19 16.64 10.71
CA GLU A 210 -3.09 18.10 10.66
C GLU A 210 -2.64 18.51 9.24
N ASP A 211 -3.24 19.58 8.73
CA ASP A 211 -2.93 20.17 7.43
C ASP A 211 -1.58 20.89 7.45
#